data_AF-A0A8S9KC84-F1
#
_entry.id   AF-A0A8S9KC84-F1
#
_cell.length_a   1.000
_cell.length_b   1.000
_cell.length_c   1.000
_cell.angle_alpha   90.00
_cell.angle_beta   90.00
_cell.angle_gamma   90.00
#
_symmetry.space_group_name_H-M   'P 1'
#
loop_
_entity.id
_entity.type
_entity.pdbx_description
1 polymer ?
#
loop_
_entity_poly.entity_id
_entity_poly.type
_entity_poly.pdbx_seq_one_letter_code
_entity_poly.pdbx_strand_id
1 'polypeptide(L)'
;IKVSNSALVSAFMTELETDAPVSQGDYDRLHSSTTPFLENNMDSNITTGTCLVSKRNSKPGSRSEGRGLVDRTENMARKSAGEEPLPEEDPSNPIFKPIPEPSRLESFLITNQVSNFCGQINGVAGQNFSRLYLTKALHDN
;
A
#
# COMPACT_ATOMS: atom_id res chain seq x y z
N ILE A 1 19.30 -2.08 14.13
CA ILE A 1 20.02 -1.08 14.97
C ILE A 1 20.93 -1.86 15.91
N LYS A 2 22.21 -1.49 16.03
CA LYS A 2 23.12 -2.10 17.01
C LYS A 2 23.28 -1.12 18.18
N VAL A 3 22.92 -1.56 19.37
CA VAL A 3 23.07 -0.78 20.61
C VAL A 3 24.28 -1.32 21.35
N SER A 4 25.19 -0.44 21.79
CA SER A 4 26.40 -0.81 22.54
C SER A 4 26.68 0.23 23.62
N ASN A 5 26.86 -0.23 24.86
CA ASN A 5 27.21 0.60 26.01
C ASN A 5 28.64 0.33 26.45
N SER A 6 29.29 1.34 27.02
CA SER A 6 30.58 1.15 27.69
C SER A 6 30.37 0.48 29.05
N ALA A 7 31.42 -0.15 29.58
CA ALA A 7 31.36 -0.83 30.88
C ALA A 7 30.92 0.11 32.02
N LEU A 8 31.32 1.39 31.97
CA LEU A 8 30.92 2.41 32.94
C LEU A 8 29.43 2.72 32.85
N VAL A 9 28.89 2.87 31.63
CA VAL A 9 27.45 3.09 31.45
C VAL A 9 26.65 1.90 31.95
N SER A 10 27.11 0.67 31.72
CA SER A 10 26.47 -0.52 32.27
C SER A 10 26.48 -0.55 33.80
N ALA A 11 27.63 -0.29 34.44
CA ALA A 11 27.74 -0.24 35.90
C ALA A 11 26.84 0.85 36.51
N PHE A 12 26.81 2.02 35.88
CA PHE A 12 25.95 3.12 36.30
C PHE A 12 24.46 2.80 36.14
N MET A 13 24.05 2.15 35.04
CA MET A 13 22.66 1.73 34.85
C MET A 13 22.22 0.69 35.88
N THR A 14 23.11 -0.20 36.31
CA THR A 14 22.81 -1.17 37.38
C THR A 14 22.60 -0.49 38.73
N GLU A 15 23.32 0.58 39.03
CA GLU A 15 23.10 1.36 40.27
C GLU A 15 21.77 2.14 40.24
N LEU A 16 21.32 2.55 39.05
CA LEU A 16 20.04 3.24 38.86
C LEU A 16 18.81 2.31 38.84
N GLU A 17 19.01 1.00 38.73
CA GLU A 17 17.93 0.02 38.65
C GLU A 17 17.23 -0.08 40.01
N THR A 18 15.89 -0.02 40.02
CA THR A 18 15.11 -0.08 41.26
C THR A 18 14.96 -1.53 41.72
N ASP A 19 14.84 -1.76 43.04
CA ASP A 19 14.55 -3.10 43.61
C ASP A 19 13.16 -3.65 43.23
N ALA A 20 12.36 -2.89 42.47
CA ALA A 20 11.06 -3.33 42.02
C ALA A 20 11.23 -4.40 40.92
N PRO A 21 10.55 -5.56 41.04
CA PRO A 21 10.67 -6.64 40.06
C PRO A 21 10.07 -6.29 38.68
N VAL A 22 9.30 -5.20 38.60
CA VAL A 22 8.59 -4.79 37.38
C VAL A 22 8.55 -3.26 37.33
N SER A 23 8.84 -2.68 36.16
CA SER A 23 8.75 -1.24 35.94
C SER A 23 7.38 -0.85 35.37
N GLN A 24 7.02 0.44 35.47
CA GLN A 24 5.81 0.96 34.79
C GLN A 24 5.86 0.69 33.28
N GLY A 25 7.04 0.75 32.67
CA GLY A 25 7.23 0.48 31.25
C GLY A 25 6.90 -0.97 30.88
N ASP A 26 7.06 -1.93 31.79
CA ASP A 26 6.68 -3.32 31.57
C ASP A 26 5.15 -3.49 31.58
N TYR A 27 4.44 -2.76 32.45
CA TYR A 27 2.98 -2.70 32.43
C TYR A 27 2.47 -2.02 31.16
N ASP A 28 3.10 -0.94 30.72
CA ASP A 28 2.74 -0.25 29.47
C ASP A 28 2.98 -1.15 28.24
N ARG A 29 4.00 -2.02 28.28
CA ARG A 29 4.22 -3.04 27.26
C ARG A 29 3.21 -4.17 27.32
N LEU A 30 2.61 -4.46 28.46
CA LEU A 30 1.51 -5.42 28.56
C LEU A 30 0.18 -4.80 28.10
N HIS A 31 0.04 -3.48 28.21
CA HIS A 31 -1.16 -2.76 27.83
C HIS A 31 -1.52 -3.02 26.36
N SER A 32 -2.79 -3.39 26.13
CA SER A 32 -3.31 -3.87 24.84
C SER A 32 -4.03 -2.78 24.05
N SER A 33 -3.65 -1.51 24.18
CA SER A 33 -4.24 -0.41 23.41
C SER A 33 -3.60 -0.30 22.02
N THR A 34 -3.72 -1.35 21.19
CA THR A 34 -3.16 -1.36 19.83
C THR A 34 -4.20 -1.13 18.75
N THR A 35 -5.46 -0.98 19.14
CA THR A 35 -6.62 -0.76 18.25
C THR A 35 -6.46 0.42 17.30
N PRO A 36 -6.15 1.66 17.73
CA PRO A 36 -6.07 2.78 16.79
C PRO A 36 -4.89 2.66 15.83
N PHE A 37 -3.77 2.05 16.26
CA PHE A 37 -2.64 1.83 15.37
C PHE A 37 -2.98 0.80 14.29
N LEU A 38 -3.61 -0.32 14.69
CA LEU A 38 -3.99 -1.39 13.77
C LEU A 38 -5.04 -0.92 12.76
N GLU A 39 -6.07 -0.20 13.22
CA GLU A 39 -7.14 0.36 12.39
C GLU A 39 -6.56 1.29 11.32
N ASN A 40 -5.77 2.29 11.74
CA ASN A 40 -5.16 3.23 10.80
C ASN A 40 -4.23 2.54 9.78
N ASN A 41 -3.49 1.51 10.20
CA ASN A 41 -2.63 0.73 9.30
C ASN A 41 -3.45 -0.11 8.32
N MET A 42 -4.56 -0.71 8.76
CA MET A 42 -5.46 -1.46 7.87
C MET A 42 -6.14 -0.54 6.87
N ASP A 43 -6.66 0.60 7.30
CA ASP A 43 -7.27 1.59 6.42
C ASP A 43 -6.27 2.08 5.36
N SER A 44 -5.06 2.44 5.81
CA SER A 44 -3.98 2.86 4.89
C SER A 44 -3.61 1.77 3.90
N ASN A 45 -3.55 0.50 4.32
CA ASN A 45 -3.27 -0.63 3.43
C ASN A 45 -4.39 -0.80 2.38
N ILE A 46 -5.65 -0.75 2.80
CA ILE A 46 -6.81 -0.88 1.90
C ILE A 46 -6.82 0.26 0.87
N THR A 47 -6.66 1.51 1.32
CA THR A 47 -6.60 2.68 0.41
C THR A 47 -5.45 2.55 -0.59
N THR A 48 -4.27 2.14 -0.12
CA THR A 48 -3.09 1.98 -0.97
C THR A 48 -3.25 0.83 -1.98
N GLY A 49 -3.80 -0.31 -1.53
CA GLY A 49 -4.06 -1.48 -2.38
C GLY A 49 -5.13 -1.24 -3.44
N THR A 50 -6.21 -0.52 -3.10
CA THR A 50 -7.23 -0.12 -4.08
C THR A 50 -6.69 0.84 -5.14
N CYS A 51 -5.79 1.76 -4.75
CA CYS A 51 -5.06 2.61 -5.70
C CYS A 51 -4.21 1.79 -6.70
N LEU A 52 -3.50 0.75 -6.23
CA LEU A 52 -2.75 -0.16 -7.11
C LEU A 52 -3.65 -0.84 -8.14
N VAL A 53 -4.77 -1.40 -7.68
CA VAL A 53 -5.71 -2.11 -8.55
C VAL A 53 -6.27 -1.15 -9.60
N SER A 54 -6.63 0.07 -9.19
CA SER A 54 -7.10 1.12 -10.11
C SER A 54 -6.05 1.44 -11.17
N LYS A 55 -4.81 1.77 -10.78
CA LYS A 55 -3.70 2.05 -11.71
C LYS A 55 -3.39 0.88 -12.65
N ARG A 56 -3.52 -0.37 -12.20
CA ARG A 56 -3.27 -1.58 -13.01
C ARG A 56 -4.39 -1.87 -14.02
N ASN A 57 -5.64 -1.56 -13.66
CA ASN A 57 -6.80 -1.73 -14.52
C ASN A 57 -6.99 -0.57 -15.51
N SER A 58 -6.44 0.60 -15.21
CA SER A 58 -6.28 1.72 -16.14
C SER A 58 -5.20 1.43 -17.18
N LYS A 59 -5.40 0.42 -18.05
CA LYS A 59 -4.56 0.25 -19.24
C LYS A 59 -5.04 1.23 -20.33
N PRO A 60 -4.18 2.15 -20.81
CA PRO A 60 -4.57 3.14 -21.80
C PRO A 60 -4.69 2.62 -23.24
N GLY A 61 -4.33 1.37 -23.55
CA GLY A 61 -4.19 0.90 -24.94
C GLY A 61 -5.46 0.40 -25.64
N SER A 62 -6.43 -0.18 -24.93
CA SER A 62 -7.48 -0.96 -25.61
C SER A 62 -8.64 -0.14 -26.19
N ARG A 63 -8.78 1.15 -25.83
CA ARG A 63 -9.88 1.99 -26.31
C ARG A 63 -9.54 2.86 -27.52
N SER A 64 -8.28 3.28 -27.69
CA SER A 64 -7.85 4.11 -28.81
C SER A 64 -7.41 3.28 -30.02
N GLU A 65 -6.63 2.21 -29.80
CA GLU A 65 -6.15 1.35 -30.90
C GLU A 65 -7.30 0.62 -31.61
N GLY A 66 -8.34 0.22 -30.87
CA GLY A 66 -9.53 -0.42 -31.43
C GLY A 66 -10.39 0.52 -32.28
N ARG A 67 -10.43 1.83 -31.96
CA ARG A 67 -11.21 2.82 -32.71
C ARG A 67 -10.61 3.08 -34.09
N GLY A 68 -9.30 3.33 -34.15
CA GLY A 68 -8.63 3.55 -35.44
C GLY A 68 -8.70 2.36 -36.40
N LEU A 69 -8.79 1.12 -35.88
CA LEU A 69 -9.03 -0.07 -36.71
C LEU A 69 -10.47 -0.12 -37.23
N VAL A 70 -11.47 0.14 -36.38
CA VAL A 70 -12.89 0.18 -36.76
C VAL A 70 -13.14 1.24 -37.82
N ASP A 71 -12.61 2.45 -37.63
CA ASP A 71 -12.79 3.58 -38.54
C ASP A 71 -12.14 3.32 -39.92
N ARG A 72 -11.00 2.62 -39.95
CA ARG A 72 -10.36 2.19 -41.22
C ARG A 72 -11.21 1.19 -42.00
N THR A 73 -11.80 0.20 -41.32
CA THR A 73 -12.75 -0.74 -41.95
C THR A 73 -14.02 -0.06 -42.44
N GLU A 74 -14.57 0.88 -41.66
CA GLU A 74 -15.77 1.63 -42.05
C GLU A 74 -15.50 2.56 -43.26
N ASN A 75 -14.35 3.24 -43.26
CA ASN A 75 -13.95 4.09 -44.39
C ASN A 75 -13.70 3.29 -45.67
N MET A 76 -13.19 2.05 -45.60
CA MET A 76 -13.10 1.18 -46.78
C MET A 76 -14.49 0.79 -47.32
N ALA A 77 -15.46 0.52 -46.42
CA ALA A 77 -16.83 0.21 -46.82
C ALA A 77 -17.53 1.43 -47.47
N ARG A 78 -17.43 2.61 -46.86
CA ARG A 78 -17.98 3.88 -47.40
C ARG A 78 -17.40 4.23 -48.76
N LYS A 79 -16.08 4.06 -48.93
CA LYS A 79 -15.40 4.28 -50.22
C LYS A 79 -15.90 3.33 -51.32
N SER A 80 -16.23 2.08 -50.97
CA SER A 80 -16.81 1.12 -51.92
C SER A 80 -18.28 1.44 -52.27
N ALA A 81 -19.00 2.11 -51.37
CA ALA A 81 -20.38 2.58 -51.58
C ALA A 81 -20.47 3.94 -52.28
N GLY A 82 -19.34 4.60 -52.56
CA GLY A 82 -19.28 5.94 -53.16
C GLY A 82 -19.59 7.08 -52.19
N GLU A 83 -19.59 6.80 -50.88
CA GLU A 83 -19.80 7.80 -49.82
C GLU A 83 -18.49 8.48 -49.42
N GLU A 84 -18.60 9.71 -48.91
CA GLU A 84 -17.45 10.45 -48.40
C GLU A 84 -16.90 9.77 -47.13
N PRO A 85 -15.56 9.58 -47.03
CA PRO A 85 -14.93 9.01 -45.84
C PRO A 85 -15.27 9.84 -44.60
N LEU A 86 -15.33 9.19 -43.43
CA LEU A 86 -15.43 9.92 -42.18
C LEU A 86 -14.23 10.88 -42.04
N PRO A 87 -14.43 12.11 -41.51
CA PRO A 87 -13.36 13.08 -41.30
C PRO A 87 -12.21 12.46 -40.50
N GLU A 88 -10.98 12.60 -41.01
CA GLU A 88 -9.78 12.11 -40.32
C GLU A 88 -9.60 12.83 -38.96
N GLU A 89 -9.17 12.07 -37.94
CA GLU A 89 -9.06 12.53 -36.56
C GLU A 89 -8.29 13.85 -36.47
N ASP A 90 -8.96 14.93 -36.03
CA ASP A 90 -8.33 16.23 -35.79
C ASP A 90 -7.19 16.07 -34.77
N PRO A 91 -5.92 16.28 -35.15
CA PRO A 91 -4.78 16.17 -34.23
C PRO A 91 -4.87 17.12 -33.02
N SER A 92 -5.72 18.14 -33.13
CA SER A 92 -5.99 19.13 -32.08
C SER A 92 -6.94 18.60 -31.00
N ASN A 93 -7.74 17.57 -31.30
CA ASN A 93 -8.74 17.05 -30.38
C ASN A 93 -8.07 16.20 -29.27
N PRO A 94 -8.19 16.61 -27.99
CA PRO A 94 -7.56 15.91 -26.86
C PRO A 94 -7.97 14.45 -26.70
N ILE A 95 -9.12 14.05 -27.26
CA ILE A 95 -9.66 12.69 -27.21
C ILE A 95 -8.78 11.70 -27.99
N PHE A 96 -8.05 12.18 -29.02
CA PHE A 96 -7.19 11.36 -29.88
C PHE A 96 -5.72 11.32 -29.44
N LYS A 97 -5.36 12.05 -28.37
CA LYS A 97 -4.01 11.95 -27.81
C LYS A 97 -3.85 10.60 -27.11
N PRO A 98 -2.77 9.85 -27.39
CA PRO A 98 -2.46 8.64 -26.63
C PRO A 98 -2.47 8.95 -25.13
N ILE A 99 -3.30 8.22 -24.39
CA ILE A 99 -3.35 8.38 -22.94
C ILE A 99 -1.96 7.98 -22.42
N PRO A 100 -1.29 8.84 -21.62
CA PRO A 100 0.03 8.54 -21.08
C PRO A 100 0.03 7.20 -20.37
N GLU A 101 1.02 6.36 -20.65
CA GLU A 101 1.18 5.10 -19.94
C GLU A 101 1.34 5.38 -18.43
N PRO A 102 0.64 4.63 -17.55
CA PRO A 102 0.80 4.81 -16.12
C PRO A 102 2.27 4.59 -15.71
N SER A 103 2.76 5.44 -14.80
CA SER A 103 4.15 5.35 -14.32
C SER A 103 4.43 3.99 -13.66
N ARG A 104 5.45 3.29 -14.18
CA ARG A 104 5.93 2.03 -13.61
C ARG A 104 6.57 2.22 -12.24
N LEU A 105 7.32 3.31 -12.05
CA LEU A 105 7.96 3.65 -10.77
C LEU A 105 6.92 3.81 -9.65
N GLU A 106 5.86 4.56 -9.92
CA GLU A 106 4.74 4.72 -9.00
C GLU A 106 4.14 3.38 -8.57
N SER A 107 3.96 2.46 -9.51
CA SER A 107 3.41 1.13 -9.21
C SER A 107 4.33 0.32 -8.29
N PHE A 108 5.66 0.44 -8.46
CA PHE A 108 6.64 -0.18 -7.56
C PHE A 108 6.63 0.45 -6.17
N LEU A 109 6.58 1.78 -6.07
CA LEU A 109 6.55 2.49 -4.78
C LEU A 109 5.31 2.09 -3.97
N ILE A 110 4.15 2.08 -4.60
CA ILE A 110 2.89 1.72 -3.93
C ILE A 110 2.89 0.23 -3.52
N THR A 111 3.47 -0.66 -4.34
CA THR A 111 3.63 -2.08 -3.97
C THR A 111 4.54 -2.24 -2.74
N ASN A 112 5.64 -1.48 -2.68
CA ASN A 112 6.51 -1.48 -1.50
C ASN A 112 5.77 -0.97 -0.26
N GLN A 113 4.97 0.08 -0.40
CA GLN A 113 4.15 0.63 0.68
C GLN A 113 3.15 -0.40 1.23
N VAL A 114 2.45 -1.14 0.37
CA VAL A 114 1.58 -2.25 0.76
C VAL A 114 2.36 -3.32 1.51
N SER A 115 3.54 -3.71 1.02
CA SER A 115 4.40 -4.67 1.69
C SER A 115 4.79 -4.22 3.11
N ASN A 116 5.11 -2.92 3.29
CA ASN A 116 5.45 -2.36 4.60
C ASN A 116 4.26 -2.38 5.56
N PHE A 117 3.05 -2.03 5.11
CA PHE A 117 1.85 -2.10 5.94
C PHE A 117 1.53 -3.54 6.35
N CYS A 118 1.65 -4.52 5.44
CA CYS A 118 1.50 -5.94 5.79
C CYS A 118 2.51 -6.37 6.85
N GLY A 119 3.77 -5.93 6.75
CA GLY A 119 4.79 -6.21 7.75
C GLY A 119 4.45 -5.63 9.13
N GLN A 120 4.00 -4.38 9.18
CA GLN A 120 3.59 -3.70 10.41
C GLN A 120 2.38 -4.37 11.07
N ILE A 121 1.33 -4.68 10.28
CA ILE A 121 0.14 -5.37 10.77
C ILE A 121 0.51 -6.74 11.34
N ASN A 122 1.32 -7.53 10.64
CA ASN A 122 1.75 -8.84 11.10
C ASN A 122 2.58 -8.76 12.39
N GLY A 123 3.53 -7.81 12.47
CA GLY A 123 4.35 -7.61 13.66
C GLY A 123 3.51 -7.23 14.89
N VAL A 124 2.55 -6.32 14.70
CA VAL A 124 1.64 -5.89 15.75
C VAL A 124 0.66 -7.00 16.15
N ALA A 125 0.06 -7.70 15.20
CA ALA A 125 -0.86 -8.80 15.47
C ALA A 125 -0.17 -9.91 16.29
N GLY A 126 1.04 -10.30 15.89
CA GLY A 126 1.83 -11.31 16.61
C GLY A 126 2.12 -10.90 18.06
N GLN A 127 2.55 -9.66 18.28
CA GLN A 127 2.79 -9.15 19.64
C GLN A 127 1.51 -9.10 20.49
N ASN A 128 0.38 -8.70 19.90
CA ASN A 128 -0.90 -8.65 20.61
C ASN A 128 -1.40 -10.05 20.99
N PHE A 129 -1.24 -11.06 20.14
CA PHE A 129 -1.62 -12.43 20.49
C PHE A 129 -0.82 -12.97 21.68
N SER A 130 0.50 -12.71 21.73
CA SER A 130 1.32 -13.10 22.87
C SER A 130 0.85 -12.43 24.16
N ARG A 131 0.55 -11.12 24.12
CA ARG A 131 0.02 -10.38 25.28
C ARG A 131 -1.35 -10.91 25.71
N LEU A 132 -2.26 -11.13 24.76
CA LEU A 132 -3.60 -11.66 25.03
C LEU A 132 -3.54 -13.01 25.75
N TYR A 133 -2.67 -13.90 25.29
CA TYR A 133 -2.50 -15.22 25.89
C TYR A 133 -1.91 -15.15 27.30
N LEU A 134 -0.94 -14.25 27.53
CA LEU A 134 -0.35 -14.03 28.85
C LEU A 134 -1.37 -13.41 29.82
N THR A 135 -2.10 -12.37 29.39
CA THR A 135 -3.18 -11.76 30.19
C THR A 135 -4.27 -12.77 30.52
N LYS A 136 -4.65 -13.63 29.56
CA LYS A 136 -5.60 -14.72 29.81
C LYS A 136 -5.09 -15.70 30.88
N ALA A 137 -3.84 -16.15 30.78
CA ALA A 137 -3.27 -17.07 31.76
C ALA A 137 -3.15 -16.48 33.17
N LEU A 138 -2.92 -15.16 33.27
CA LEU A 138 -2.92 -14.43 34.54
C LEU A 138 -4.33 -14.24 35.11
N HIS A 139 -5.33 -14.03 34.25
CA HIS A 139 -6.73 -13.85 34.66
C HIS A 139 -7.40 -15.17 35.06
N ASP A 140 -7.00 -16.29 34.46
CA ASP A 140 -7.55 -17.62 34.75
C ASP A 140 -6.92 -18.29 36.00
N ASN A 141 -5.89 -17.69 36.61
CA ASN A 141 -5.35 -18.07 37.94
C ASN A 141 -6.06 -17.32 39.07
#